data_AF-A0A4V1LNZ4-F1
#
_entry.id   AF-A0A4V1LNZ4-F1
#
_cell.length_a   1.000
_cell.length_b   1.000
_cell.length_c   1.000
_cell.angle_alpha   90.00
_cell.angle_beta   90.00
_cell.angle_gamma   90.00
#
_symmetry.space_group_name_H-M   'P 1'
#
loop_
_entity.id
_entity.type
_entity.pdbx_description
1 polymer ?
#
loop_
_entity_poly.entity_id
_entity_poly.type
_entity_poly.pdbx_seq_one_letter_code
_entity_poly.pdbx_strand_id
1 'polypeptide(L)' 'MAGNTQMNENERGVFSIHGVTGMLIATVLLLSILGALTFFGIVSQHSEATNYYKINQDLNAVKFNSSDNNKHYELVK' A
#
# COMPACT_ATOMS: atom_id res chain seq x y z
N MET A 1 31.45 -15.17 -43.26
CA MET A 1 32.32 -14.85 -42.12
C MET A 1 31.45 -14.36 -40.98
N ALA A 2 31.18 -15.22 -40.00
CA ALA A 2 30.43 -14.88 -38.78
C ALA A 2 31.39 -15.07 -37.59
N GLY A 3 32.35 -14.15 -37.46
CA GLY A 3 33.51 -14.32 -36.58
C GLY A 3 33.53 -13.44 -35.32
N ASN A 4 32.51 -12.60 -35.08
CA ASN A 4 32.61 -11.55 -34.06
C ASN A 4 31.30 -11.26 -33.31
N THR A 5 30.26 -12.09 -33.45
CA THR A 5 28.97 -11.90 -32.76
C THR A 5 28.73 -12.99 -31.72
N GLN A 6 29.77 -13.41 -30.99
CA GLN A 6 29.64 -14.33 -29.87
C GLN A 6 29.65 -13.52 -28.58
N MET A 7 28.54 -13.56 -27.84
CA MET A 7 28.39 -12.87 -26.55
C MET A 7 29.22 -13.59 -25.48
N ASN A 8 29.89 -12.84 -24.62
CA ASN A 8 30.77 -13.40 -23.58
C ASN A 8 29.96 -14.26 -22.60
N GLU A 9 30.42 -15.46 -22.25
CA GLU A 9 29.72 -16.36 -21.31
C GLU A 9 29.45 -15.71 -19.95
N ASN A 10 30.29 -14.77 -19.51
CA ASN A 10 30.09 -14.00 -18.28
C ASN A 10 28.86 -13.06 -18.34
N GLU A 11 28.42 -12.69 -19.54
CA GLU A 11 27.26 -11.84 -19.81
C GLU A 11 25.98 -12.67 -20.07
N ARG A 12 26.13 -13.99 -20.25
CA ARG A 12 25.03 -14.93 -20.54
C ARG A 12 24.35 -15.50 -19.28
N GLY A 13 24.87 -15.20 -18.09
CA GLY A 13 24.32 -15.66 -16.82
C GLY A 13 23.16 -14.80 -16.32
N VAL A 14 22.00 -15.41 -16.05
CA VAL A 14 20.83 -14.77 -15.42
C VAL A 14 21.17 -14.16 -14.05
N PHE A 15 22.19 -14.72 -13.37
CA PHE A 15 22.76 -14.21 -12.12
C PHE A 15 24.20 -13.68 -12.29
N SER A 16 24.52 -13.09 -13.44
CA SER A 16 25.75 -12.30 -13.57
C SER A 16 25.77 -11.16 -12.53
N ILE A 17 26.96 -10.62 -12.20
CA ILE A 17 27.10 -9.56 -11.18
C ILE A 17 26.12 -8.39 -11.42
N HIS A 18 25.92 -8.01 -12.69
CA HIS A 18 24.97 -6.97 -13.06
C HIS A 18 23.51 -7.38 -12.79
N GLY A 19 23.15 -8.64 -13.08
CA GLY A 19 21.82 -9.18 -12.79
C GLY A 19 21.52 -9.22 -11.29
N VAL A 20 22.46 -9.73 -10.47
CA VAL A 20 22.29 -9.82 -9.01
C VAL A 20 22.21 -8.41 -8.38
N THR A 21 23.04 -7.48 -8.83
CA THR A 21 23.02 -6.10 -8.32
C THR A 21 21.69 -5.41 -8.63
N GLY A 22 21.19 -5.54 -9.87
CA GLY A 22 19.88 -5.00 -10.26
C GLY A 22 18.74 -5.63 -9.46
N MET A 23 18.77 -6.95 -9.25
CA MET A 23 17.80 -7.67 -8.43
C MET A 23 17.79 -7.18 -6.98
N LEU A 24 18.96 -6.98 -6.37
CA LEU A 24 19.05 -6.50 -4.98
C LEU A 24 18.49 -5.08 -4.84
N ILE A 25 18.84 -4.18 -5.77
CA ILE A 25 18.31 -2.81 -5.77
C ILE A 25 16.78 -2.83 -5.92
N ALA A 26 16.25 -3.62 -6.86
CA ALA A 26 14.81 -3.74 -7.07
C ALA A 26 14.11 -4.31 -5.84
N THR A 27 14.70 -5.31 -5.19
CA THR A 27 14.13 -5.94 -3.98
C THR A 27 14.07 -4.94 -2.82
N VAL A 28 15.14 -4.17 -2.59
CA VAL A 28 15.17 -3.13 -1.56
C VAL A 28 14.12 -2.05 -1.84
N LEU A 29 13.97 -1.64 -3.11
CA LEU A 29 12.95 -0.67 -3.50
C LEU A 29 11.54 -1.19 -3.20
N LEU A 30 11.23 -2.43 -3.60
CA LEU A 30 9.92 -3.04 -3.34
C LEU A 30 9.63 -3.18 -1.85
N LEU A 31 10.61 -3.63 -1.05
CA LEU A 31 10.45 -3.75 0.40
C LEU A 31 10.31 -2.39 1.09
N SER A 32 11.00 -1.36 0.60
CA SER A 32 10.86 0.00 1.13
C SER A 32 9.46 0.55 0.89
N ILE A 33 8.93 0.37 -0.33
CA ILE A 33 7.56 0.76 -0.68
C ILE A 33 6.55 -0.02 0.18
N LEU A 34 6.73 -1.34 0.30
CA LEU A 34 5.88 -2.20 1.13
C LEU A 34 5.87 -1.74 2.59
N GLY A 35 7.04 -1.50 3.17
CA GLY A 35 7.19 -1.06 4.57
C GLY A 35 6.51 0.29 4.82
N ALA A 36 6.72 1.27 3.92
CA ALA A 36 6.10 2.59 4.02
C ALA A 36 4.56 2.50 3.93
N LEU A 37 4.03 1.79 2.93
CA LEU A 37 2.58 1.63 2.76
C LEU A 37 1.94 0.88 3.94
N THR A 38 2.61 -0.16 4.45
CA THR A 38 2.13 -0.92 5.62
C THR A 38 2.09 -0.04 6.86
N PHE A 39 3.14 0.74 7.11
CA PHE A 39 3.20 1.67 8.24
C PHE A 39 2.06 2.71 8.18
N PHE A 40 1.88 3.38 7.04
CA PHE A 40 0.79 4.35 6.87
C PHE A 40 -0.58 3.69 7.01
N GLY A 41 -0.74 2.47 6.50
CA GLY A 41 -1.97 1.69 6.64
C GLY A 41 -2.30 1.42 8.11
N ILE A 42 -1.34 0.95 8.89
CA ILE A 42 -1.53 0.67 10.33
C ILE A 42 -1.86 1.96 11.09
N VAL A 43 -1.15 3.07 10.82
CA VAL A 43 -1.41 4.35 11.51
C VAL A 43 -2.82 4.86 11.19
N SER A 44 -3.24 4.79 9.92
CA SER A 44 -4.60 5.17 9.51
C SER A 44 -5.65 4.28 10.18
N GLN A 45 -5.44 2.97 10.17
CA GLN A 45 -6.34 2.02 10.85
C GLN A 45 -6.43 2.29 12.35
N HIS A 46 -5.31 2.59 13.02
CA HIS A 46 -5.31 2.93 14.44
C HIS A 46 -6.06 4.25 14.71
N SER A 47 -5.81 5.29 13.91
CA SER A 47 -6.51 6.57 14.02
C SER A 47 -8.03 6.39 13.91
N GLU A 48 -8.49 5.69 12.86
CA GLU A 48 -9.93 5.50 12.63
C GLU A 48 -10.57 4.51 13.61
N ALA A 49 -9.83 3.50 14.09
CA ALA A 49 -10.34 2.59 15.13
C ALA A 49 -10.64 3.32 16.44
N THR A 50 -9.95 4.44 16.71
CA THR A 50 -10.20 5.29 17.87
C THR A 50 -11.18 6.45 17.62
N ASN A 51 -11.55 6.70 16.35
CA ASN A 51 -12.52 7.73 15.97
C ASN A 51 -13.95 7.15 16.00
N TYR A 52 -14.46 6.90 17.20
CA TYR A 52 -15.83 6.43 17.37
C TYR A 52 -16.82 7.55 17.02
N TYR A 53 -17.96 7.17 16.44
CA TYR A 53 -19.08 8.08 16.21
C TYR A 53 -20.30 7.64 17.02
N LYS A 54 -21.10 8.61 17.44
CA LYS A 54 -22.44 8.38 17.97
C LYS A 54 -23.47 9.00 17.04
N ILE A 55 -24.68 8.45 17.08
CA ILE A 55 -25.83 9.03 16.41
C ILE A 55 -26.53 9.91 17.44
N ASN A 56 -26.60 11.21 17.19
CA ASN A 56 -27.17 12.20 18.12
C ASN A 56 -28.70 12.35 17.98
N GLN A 57 -29.40 11.25 17.70
CA GLN A 57 -30.86 11.18 17.62
C GLN A 57 -31.36 9.79 18.01
N ASP A 58 -32.68 9.63 18.12
CA ASP A 58 -33.31 8.32 18.28
C ASP A 58 -32.94 7.40 17.09
N LEU A 59 -32.36 6.23 17.38
CA LEU A 59 -31.98 5.24 16.37
C LEU A 59 -33.18 4.80 15.51
N ASN A 60 -34.39 4.77 16.09
CA ASN A 60 -35.60 4.38 15.35
C ASN A 60 -36.06 5.46 14.36
N ALA A 61 -35.54 6.68 14.48
CA ALA A 61 -35.83 7.78 13.57
C ALA A 61 -34.85 7.87 12.39
N VAL A 62 -33.74 7.11 12.42
CA VAL A 62 -32.76 7.05 11.32
C VAL A 62 -33.41 6.35 10.13
N LYS A 63 -33.59 7.09 9.04
CA LYS A 63 -34.15 6.52 7.80
C LYS A 63 -33.09 5.70 7.08
N PHE A 64 -33.48 4.58 6.48
CA PHE A 64 -32.55 3.74 5.71
C PHE A 64 -31.89 4.48 4.53
N ASN A 65 -32.63 5.36 3.86
CA ASN A 65 -32.10 6.20 2.78
C ASN A 65 -32.61 7.65 2.95
N SER A 66 -31.72 8.54 3.39
CA SER A 66 -31.98 9.97 3.47
C SER A 66 -30.66 10.74 3.39
N SER A 67 -30.65 11.84 2.63
CA SER A 67 -29.53 12.78 2.58
C SER A 67 -29.27 13.48 3.90
N ASP A 68 -30.25 13.51 4.82
CA ASP A 68 -30.12 14.17 6.12
C ASP A 68 -29.39 13.30 7.15
N ASN A 69 -29.19 12.01 6.88
CA ASN A 69 -28.54 11.07 7.81
C ASN A 69 -27.14 11.53 8.24
N ASN A 70 -26.40 12.23 7.37
CA ASN A 70 -25.06 12.74 7.68
C ASN A 70 -25.06 13.83 8.76
N LYS A 71 -26.18 14.52 8.99
CA LYS A 71 -26.30 15.57 10.02
C LYS A 71 -26.34 15.02 11.44
N HIS A 72 -26.59 13.72 11.56
CA HIS A 72 -26.75 13.05 12.85
C HIS A 72 -25.47 12.38 13.35
N TYR A 73 -24.38 12.51 12.59
CA TYR A 73 -23.06 12.00 12.91
C TYR A 73 -22.35 12.94 13.89
N GLU A 74 -21.93 12.43 15.04
CA GLU A 74 -21.11 13.17 15.99
C GLU A 74 -19.89 12.33 16.42
N LEU A 75 -18.69 12.87 16.19
CA LEU A 75 -17.45 12.25 16.67
C LEU A 75 -17.38 12.29 18.20
N VAL A 76 -17.11 11.14 18.80
CA VAL A 76 -16.85 11.02 20.24
C VAL A 76 -15.34 11.08 20.43
N LYS A 77 -14.83 12.26 20.81
CA LYS A 77 -13.44 12.41 21.24
C LYS A 77 -13.25 11.99 22.68
#